data_AF-A0A6S7KAD0-F1
#
_entry.id   AF-A0A6S7KAD0-F1
#
_cell.length_a   1.000
_cell.length_b   1.000
_cell.length_c   1.000
_cell.angle_alpha   90.00
_cell.angle_beta   90.00
_cell.angle_gamma   90.00
#
_symmetry.space_group_name_H-M   'P 1'
#
loop_
_entity.id
_entity.type
_entity.pdbx_description
1 polymer ?
#
loop_
_entity_poly.entity_id
_entity_poly.type
_entity_poly.pdbx_seq_one_letter_code
_entity_poly.pdbx_strand_id
1 'polypeptide(L)'
;MFCNKQHNAENCIVIKNYKKTIDCPSLTKNANNHNHSNSKPKLAHLNVRSLKNRDNLVQLRELNGEHQYDILTISESWLNSTVKNSEVEIEGYRLLRLDRLGKRGGGVCVFTRNSLKTKIIKDISVISSTGFHQLWILIQHKKMKSIVLCVAYRPPDCPVSCFVDDFMDNYSYALILKKDIFVVGDLNCNLLKSGPESDALNELCSSLNLFQLIKEPTRVTLQSSSLIDVILTSNTSLVVESGVEKTHISDHFLVYSILKLKLPKKLPDYMVIRSFKNYSSEAFKNDLEQLIWQENPIDQGVDQRLDNFNQKFLRVLDMHVPIKTVKIKRRLCPFVDQEIVQLMKKRNALHKLARQTLQALDWDRYRSCRNQIKRKWRESERKFVYKRINDKNSNNNSLWKTSPGPDKVSVKVIKDALPYILQPLTDIVNCSLRESLFPSAWKLSEVIPLLKEGDHEIA
;
A
#
# COMPACT_ATOMS: atom_id res chain seq x y z
N MET A 1 17.31 31.15 2.75
CA MET A 1 16.55 32.06 1.88
C MET A 1 15.80 31.32 0.77
N PHE A 2 16.44 30.41 0.04
CA PHE A 2 15.77 29.24 -0.56
C PHE A 2 16.75 28.08 -0.43
N CYS A 3 16.39 27.03 0.32
CA CYS A 3 17.27 25.87 0.43
C CYS A 3 17.11 24.99 -0.82
N ASN A 4 17.56 25.49 -1.97
CA ASN A 4 17.92 24.65 -3.11
C ASN A 4 19.45 24.54 -3.08
N LYS A 5 19.98 23.60 -2.29
CA LYS A 5 21.37 23.18 -2.43
C LYS A 5 21.53 22.59 -3.84
N GLN A 6 22.06 23.40 -4.77
CA GLN A 6 22.68 22.90 -5.99
C GLN A 6 24.03 22.30 -5.60
N HIS A 7 24.06 21.00 -5.36
CA HIS A 7 25.29 20.25 -5.54
C HIS A 7 25.38 19.87 -7.02
N ASN A 8 26.45 20.32 -7.68
CA ASN A 8 26.94 19.75 -8.93
C ASN A 8 27.22 18.26 -8.68
N ALA A 9 26.27 17.42 -9.04
CA ALA A 9 26.47 15.99 -9.24
C ALA A 9 26.08 15.72 -10.69
N GLU A 10 27.07 15.83 -11.56
CA GLU A 10 27.03 15.15 -12.85
C GLU A 10 26.66 13.67 -12.57
N ASN A 11 25.63 13.18 -13.26
CA ASN A 11 25.09 11.81 -13.18
C ASN A 11 24.20 11.42 -11.99
N CYS A 12 23.23 12.26 -11.60
CA CYS A 12 22.11 11.81 -10.75
C CYS A 12 20.74 12.06 -11.39
N ILE A 13 20.18 11.03 -12.00
CA ILE A 13 18.77 10.99 -12.45
C ILE A 13 17.88 10.98 -11.20
N VAL A 14 17.24 12.11 -10.89
CA VAL A 14 16.17 12.15 -9.88
C VAL A 14 14.89 11.62 -10.51
N ILE A 15 14.72 10.31 -10.51
CA ILE A 15 13.39 9.71 -10.59
C ILE A 15 12.75 9.99 -9.23
N LYS A 16 11.84 10.97 -9.16
CA LYS A 16 10.86 10.99 -8.05
C LYS A 16 10.25 9.58 -8.05
N ASN A 17 10.51 8.81 -6.99
CA ASN A 17 10.03 7.46 -6.81
C ASN A 17 8.54 7.38 -7.17
N TYR A 18 8.27 7.06 -8.43
CA TYR A 18 7.13 6.26 -8.86
C TYR A 18 7.47 4.79 -8.57
N LYS A 19 8.00 4.51 -7.35
CA LYS A 19 7.82 3.21 -6.70
C LYS A 19 6.42 3.13 -6.09
N LYS A 20 5.40 3.65 -6.80
CA LYS A 20 4.13 2.94 -6.85
C LYS A 20 4.45 1.76 -7.74
N THR A 21 4.65 0.57 -7.18
CA THR A 21 4.50 -0.67 -7.95
C THR A 21 3.24 -0.52 -8.78
N ILE A 22 3.42 -0.41 -10.08
CA ILE A 22 2.39 0.11 -10.95
C ILE A 22 1.39 -1.02 -11.16
N ASP A 23 0.24 -0.91 -10.48
CA ASP A 23 -0.93 -1.75 -10.72
C ASP A 23 -1.28 -1.74 -12.20
N CYS A 24 -1.54 -2.92 -12.77
CA CYS A 24 -2.52 -3.04 -13.84
C CYS A 24 -3.80 -2.34 -13.39
N PRO A 25 -4.31 -1.29 -14.07
CA PRO A 25 -5.57 -0.70 -13.68
C PRO A 25 -6.64 -1.78 -13.72
N SER A 26 -7.05 -2.21 -12.53
CA SER A 26 -8.28 -2.94 -12.33
C SER A 26 -9.39 -2.14 -12.99
N LEU A 27 -9.96 -2.71 -14.05
CA LEU A 27 -11.05 -2.10 -14.80
C LEU A 27 -12.35 -2.25 -14.03
N THR A 28 -12.46 -1.51 -12.94
CA THR A 28 -13.76 -1.08 -12.45
C THR A 28 -14.00 0.34 -12.96
N LYS A 29 -14.39 0.42 -14.24
CA LYS A 29 -15.19 1.56 -14.75
C LYS A 29 -16.56 1.67 -14.07
N ASN A 30 -16.86 0.80 -13.10
CA ASN A 30 -17.95 0.92 -12.14
C ASN A 30 -17.44 1.28 -10.73
N ALA A 31 -16.46 2.17 -10.61
CA ALA A 31 -16.44 3.09 -9.47
C ALA A 31 -17.61 4.10 -9.64
N ASN A 32 -18.84 3.56 -9.73
CA ASN A 32 -20.01 4.33 -9.38
C ASN A 32 -19.75 4.90 -8.00
N ASN A 33 -20.26 6.11 -7.79
CA ASN A 33 -20.52 6.70 -6.49
C ASN A 33 -21.47 5.80 -5.67
N HIS A 34 -21.12 4.55 -5.41
CA HIS A 34 -21.70 3.79 -4.33
C HIS A 34 -21.09 4.37 -3.07
N ASN A 35 -21.91 5.17 -2.40
CA ASN A 35 -21.78 5.48 -0.99
C ASN A 35 -21.14 4.29 -0.26
N HIS A 36 -19.85 4.41 0.10
CA HIS A 36 -19.11 3.44 0.91
C HIS A 36 -19.64 3.35 2.36
N SER A 37 -20.90 3.72 2.60
CA SER A 37 -21.53 3.71 3.91
C SER A 37 -21.99 2.33 4.38
N ASN A 38 -21.94 1.29 3.53
CA ASN A 38 -22.47 -0.04 3.85
C ASN A 38 -21.60 -1.25 3.46
N SER A 39 -20.34 -1.07 3.05
CA SER A 39 -19.47 -2.21 2.75
C SER A 39 -19.08 -2.94 4.05
N LYS A 40 -19.23 -4.27 4.04
CA LYS A 40 -18.87 -5.19 5.11
C LYS A 40 -17.44 -5.69 4.94
N PRO A 41 -16.63 -5.88 6.01
CA PRO A 41 -15.26 -6.36 5.87
C PRO A 41 -15.18 -7.72 5.20
N LYS A 42 -14.24 -7.88 4.28
CA LYS A 42 -13.94 -9.16 3.64
C LYS A 42 -12.65 -9.75 4.19
N LEU A 43 -12.74 -10.96 4.73
CA LEU A 43 -11.63 -11.81 5.14
C LEU A 43 -11.40 -12.86 4.05
N ALA A 44 -10.16 -13.02 3.61
CA ALA A 44 -9.79 -14.00 2.60
C ALA A 44 -8.51 -14.76 2.98
N HIS A 45 -8.38 -15.98 2.47
CA HIS A 45 -7.20 -16.82 2.61
C HIS A 45 -6.83 -17.51 1.32
N LEU A 46 -5.53 -17.58 1.05
CA LEU A 46 -4.99 -18.32 -0.06
C LEU A 46 -3.65 -18.95 0.33
N ASN A 47 -3.51 -20.26 0.14
CA ASN A 47 -2.20 -20.89 0.07
C ASN A 47 -1.55 -20.53 -1.28
N VAL A 48 -0.47 -19.74 -1.27
CA VAL A 48 0.16 -19.23 -2.51
C VAL A 48 1.35 -20.08 -2.97
N ARG A 49 1.85 -20.99 -2.13
CA ARG A 49 3.02 -21.85 -2.42
C ARG A 49 4.25 -21.07 -2.93
N SER A 50 4.47 -19.87 -2.37
CA SER A 50 5.55 -18.90 -2.62
C SER A 50 5.05 -17.54 -3.07
N LEU A 51 5.18 -16.54 -2.18
CA LEU A 51 5.10 -15.12 -2.54
C LEU A 51 6.41 -14.58 -3.12
N LYS A 52 7.53 -15.31 -2.98
CA LYS A 52 8.79 -14.97 -3.66
C LYS A 52 8.66 -15.06 -5.18
N ASN A 53 7.74 -15.89 -5.67
CA ASN A 53 7.43 -15.94 -7.09
C ASN A 53 6.74 -14.64 -7.51
N ARG A 54 7.44 -13.85 -8.35
CA ARG A 54 6.95 -12.56 -8.86
C ARG A 54 5.62 -12.68 -9.60
N ASP A 55 5.36 -13.78 -10.30
CA ASP A 55 4.09 -13.99 -11.01
C ASP A 55 2.93 -14.21 -10.05
N ASN A 56 3.16 -14.90 -8.93
CA ASN A 56 2.14 -15.11 -7.89
C ASN A 56 1.81 -13.79 -7.19
N LEU A 57 2.83 -13.00 -6.87
CA LEU A 57 2.66 -11.69 -6.24
C LEU A 57 1.88 -10.71 -7.13
N VAL A 58 2.17 -10.67 -8.44
CA VAL A 58 1.44 -9.81 -9.38
C VAL A 58 -0.03 -10.24 -9.47
N GLN A 59 -0.30 -11.54 -9.60
CA GLN A 59 -1.68 -12.04 -9.65
C GLN A 59 -2.44 -11.77 -8.35
N LEU A 60 -1.77 -11.89 -7.20
CA LEU A 60 -2.36 -11.56 -5.89
C LEU A 60 -2.74 -10.08 -5.80
N ARG A 61 -1.87 -9.19 -6.29
CA ARG A 61 -2.16 -7.74 -6.36
C ARG A 61 -3.36 -7.45 -7.26
N GLU A 62 -3.44 -8.06 -8.44
CA GLU A 62 -4.57 -7.92 -9.35
C GLU A 62 -5.89 -8.40 -8.70
N LEU A 63 -5.88 -9.60 -8.11
CA LEU A 63 -7.03 -10.17 -7.42
C LEU A 63 -7.53 -9.27 -6.28
N ASN A 64 -6.59 -8.77 -5.46
CA ASN A 64 -6.93 -7.87 -4.36
C ASN A 64 -7.38 -6.48 -4.85
N GLY A 65 -6.91 -6.02 -6.01
CA GLY A 65 -7.37 -4.79 -6.65
C GLY A 65 -8.83 -4.89 -7.14
N GLU A 66 -9.22 -6.06 -7.65
CA GLU A 66 -10.59 -6.35 -8.09
C GLU A 66 -11.56 -6.50 -6.92
N HIS A 67 -11.21 -7.33 -5.92
CA HIS A 67 -12.13 -7.72 -4.84
C HIS A 67 -12.05 -6.88 -3.59
N GLN A 68 -10.93 -6.16 -3.43
CA GLN A 68 -10.75 -5.17 -2.40
C GLN A 68 -10.89 -5.77 -0.98
N TYR A 69 -10.24 -6.90 -0.70
CA TYR A 69 -10.30 -7.54 0.62
C TYR A 69 -9.85 -6.61 1.75
N ASP A 70 -10.39 -6.74 2.96
CA ASP A 70 -9.94 -5.90 4.09
C ASP A 70 -8.82 -6.58 4.87
N ILE A 71 -8.89 -7.91 4.92
CA ILE A 71 -7.92 -8.80 5.54
C ILE A 71 -7.64 -9.94 4.55
N LEU A 72 -6.41 -9.99 4.03
CA LEU A 72 -5.95 -11.04 3.13
C LEU A 72 -4.85 -11.83 3.83
N THR A 73 -5.13 -13.09 4.13
CA THR A 73 -4.24 -14.02 4.82
C THR A 73 -3.61 -14.98 3.81
N ILE A 74 -2.37 -15.38 4.06
CA ILE A 74 -1.60 -16.23 3.15
C ILE A 74 -0.89 -17.31 3.96
N SER A 75 -1.05 -18.55 3.52
CA SER A 75 -0.20 -19.69 3.93
C SER A 75 0.82 -19.99 2.83
N GLU A 76 1.90 -20.66 3.22
CA GLU A 76 3.05 -20.91 2.34
C GLU A 76 3.57 -19.64 1.66
N SER A 77 3.80 -18.60 2.47
CA SER A 77 4.40 -17.35 1.99
C SER A 77 5.81 -17.57 1.44
N TRP A 78 6.54 -18.53 2.01
CA TRP A 78 7.96 -18.86 1.74
C TRP A 78 8.89 -17.65 1.92
N LEU A 79 8.44 -16.65 2.67
CA LEU A 79 9.23 -15.50 3.06
C LEU A 79 10.22 -15.89 4.16
N ASN A 80 11.30 -15.13 4.24
CA ASN A 80 12.37 -15.27 5.21
C ASN A 80 13.01 -13.89 5.46
N SER A 81 13.95 -13.84 6.40
CA SER A 81 14.65 -12.61 6.78
C SER A 81 15.34 -11.90 5.61
N THR A 82 15.69 -12.62 4.54
CA THR A 82 16.34 -12.04 3.35
C THR A 82 15.37 -11.25 2.47
N VAL A 83 14.04 -11.44 2.57
CA VAL A 83 13.05 -10.71 1.78
C VAL A 83 12.55 -9.49 2.56
N LYS A 84 12.77 -8.29 2.02
CA LYS A 84 12.28 -7.05 2.63
C LYS A 84 10.78 -6.91 2.44
N ASN A 85 10.10 -6.30 3.41
CA ASN A 85 8.65 -6.06 3.34
C ASN A 85 8.23 -5.26 2.10
N SER A 86 9.10 -4.36 1.61
CA SER A 86 8.87 -3.56 0.41
C SER A 86 8.80 -4.38 -0.88
N GLU A 87 9.44 -5.55 -0.93
CA GLU A 87 9.45 -6.39 -2.14
C GLU A 87 8.09 -7.04 -2.39
N VAL A 88 7.39 -7.36 -1.30
CA VAL A 88 6.08 -8.04 -1.29
C VAL A 88 4.93 -7.12 -0.89
N GLU A 89 5.14 -5.81 -0.93
CA GLU A 89 4.15 -4.81 -0.52
C GLU A 89 2.88 -4.85 -1.39
N ILE A 90 1.73 -4.59 -0.78
CA ILE A 90 0.46 -4.33 -1.46
C ILE A 90 0.00 -2.92 -1.07
N GLU A 91 -0.23 -2.04 -2.05
CA GLU A 91 -0.54 -0.63 -1.80
C GLU A 91 -1.78 -0.48 -0.90
N GLY A 92 -1.63 0.23 0.21
CA GLY A 92 -2.71 0.49 1.17
C GLY A 92 -2.92 -0.61 2.20
N TYR A 93 -2.03 -1.60 2.27
CA TYR A 93 -2.03 -2.66 3.27
C TYR A 93 -0.76 -2.65 4.10
N ARG A 94 -0.90 -3.05 5.35
CA ARG A 94 0.18 -3.41 6.26
C ARG A 94 0.40 -4.90 6.21
N LEU A 95 1.66 -5.31 6.09
CA LEU A 95 2.10 -6.70 6.16
C LEU A 95 2.48 -7.07 7.61
N LEU A 96 1.96 -8.19 8.09
CA LEU A 96 2.34 -8.88 9.32
C LEU A 96 2.70 -10.31 8.94
N ARG A 97 3.84 -10.85 9.37
CA ARG A 97 4.33 -12.16 8.90
C ARG A 97 5.01 -12.97 9.99
N LEU A 98 4.95 -14.29 9.84
CA LEU A 98 5.66 -15.30 10.61
C LEU A 98 6.42 -16.17 9.60
N ASP A 99 7.73 -15.96 9.52
CA ASP A 99 8.62 -16.60 8.54
C ASP A 99 9.19 -17.90 9.11
N ARG A 100 9.29 -18.95 8.29
CA ARG A 100 9.95 -20.20 8.69
C ARG A 100 11.46 -20.06 8.55
N LEU A 101 12.21 -20.41 9.60
CA LEU A 101 13.67 -20.37 9.60
C LEU A 101 14.26 -21.70 9.08
N GLY A 102 15.39 -21.61 8.36
CA GLY A 102 16.25 -22.76 8.05
C GLY A 102 15.71 -23.82 7.06
N LYS A 103 14.47 -23.72 6.58
CA LYS A 103 13.89 -24.63 5.58
C LYS A 103 13.19 -23.87 4.46
N ARG A 104 13.19 -24.48 3.26
CA ARG A 104 12.35 -24.03 2.14
C ARG A 104 10.89 -24.41 2.44
N GLY A 105 9.97 -23.50 2.16
CA GLY A 105 8.54 -23.76 2.29
C GLY A 105 7.94 -23.37 3.65
N GLY A 106 6.62 -23.18 3.67
CA GLY A 106 5.89 -22.72 4.85
C GLY A 106 5.93 -21.21 5.07
N GLY A 107 5.75 -20.79 6.33
CA GLY A 107 5.52 -19.39 6.71
C GLY A 107 4.08 -18.94 6.43
N VAL A 108 3.61 -17.99 7.23
CA VAL A 108 2.27 -17.39 7.10
C VAL A 108 2.38 -15.87 7.15
N CYS A 109 1.51 -15.16 6.44
CA CYS A 109 1.44 -13.71 6.54
C CYS A 109 0.04 -13.16 6.33
N VAL A 110 -0.17 -11.91 6.74
CA VAL A 110 -1.42 -11.19 6.67
C VAL A 110 -1.18 -9.80 6.13
N PHE A 111 -1.94 -9.45 5.09
CA PHE A 111 -2.11 -8.10 4.58
C PHE A 111 -3.42 -7.54 5.13
N THR A 112 -3.33 -6.51 5.97
CA THR A 112 -4.52 -5.79 6.50
C THR A 112 -4.55 -4.38 5.97
N ARG A 113 -5.72 -3.87 5.56
CA ARG A 113 -5.82 -2.47 5.13
C ARG A 113 -5.31 -1.50 6.18
N ASN A 114 -4.62 -0.44 5.75
CA ASN A 114 -4.06 0.60 6.64
C ASN A 114 -5.10 1.28 7.54
N SER A 115 -6.38 1.22 7.18
CA SER A 115 -7.49 1.72 7.99
C SER A 115 -7.80 0.87 9.23
N LEU A 116 -7.31 -0.38 9.29
CA LEU A 116 -7.49 -1.29 10.43
C LEU A 116 -6.32 -1.13 11.40
N LYS A 117 -6.62 -1.07 12.71
CA LYS A 117 -5.59 -1.15 13.74
C LYS A 117 -5.31 -2.62 14.02
N THR A 118 -4.05 -3.02 13.92
CA THR A 118 -3.65 -4.42 14.04
C THR A 118 -2.44 -4.54 14.95
N LYS A 119 -2.41 -5.59 15.78
CA LYS A 119 -1.31 -5.90 16.70
C LYS A 119 -1.08 -7.42 16.68
N ILE A 120 0.15 -7.85 16.44
CA ILE A 120 0.54 -9.26 16.61
C ILE A 120 0.52 -9.58 18.11
N ILE A 121 -0.11 -10.69 18.48
CA ILE A 121 -0.06 -11.24 19.83
C ILE A 121 1.17 -12.13 19.89
N LYS A 122 2.31 -11.52 20.24
CA LYS A 122 3.64 -12.15 20.12
C LYS A 122 3.77 -13.42 20.96
N ASP A 123 3.17 -13.43 22.14
CA ASP A 123 3.29 -14.53 23.12
C ASP A 123 2.81 -15.88 22.58
N ILE A 124 1.83 -15.86 21.66
CA ILE A 124 1.24 -17.07 21.06
C ILE A 124 1.49 -17.17 19.55
N SER A 125 2.21 -16.21 18.96
CA SER A 125 2.54 -16.24 17.53
C SER A 125 3.85 -16.97 17.29
N VAL A 126 3.77 -18.27 17.00
CA VAL A 126 4.92 -19.17 17.01
C VAL A 126 4.83 -20.24 15.92
N ILE A 127 6.00 -20.77 15.54
CA ILE A 127 6.11 -22.05 14.83
C ILE A 127 6.48 -23.08 15.89
N SER A 128 5.58 -24.00 16.20
CA SER A 128 5.81 -24.99 17.26
C SER A 128 6.89 -26.00 16.87
N SER A 129 7.35 -26.78 17.85
CA SER A 129 8.33 -27.86 17.65
C SER A 129 7.82 -28.93 16.68
N THR A 130 6.51 -29.17 16.63
CA THR A 130 5.86 -30.07 15.67
C THR A 130 5.81 -29.50 14.24
N GLY A 131 6.13 -28.21 14.08
CA GLY A 131 6.10 -27.51 12.81
C GLY A 131 4.77 -26.80 12.52
N PHE A 132 3.86 -26.69 13.49
CA PHE A 132 2.59 -25.99 13.31
C PHE A 132 2.80 -24.47 13.36
N HIS A 133 2.47 -23.76 12.27
CA HIS A 133 2.65 -22.32 12.17
C HIS A 133 1.38 -21.59 12.61
N GLN A 134 1.48 -20.69 13.59
CA GLN A 134 0.35 -19.95 14.12
C GLN A 134 0.69 -18.46 14.24
N LEU A 135 0.06 -17.60 13.45
CA LEU A 135 0.20 -16.13 13.54
C LEU A 135 -1.08 -15.51 14.09
N TRP A 136 -1.03 -15.04 15.34
CA TRP A 136 -2.16 -14.48 16.05
C TRP A 136 -2.14 -12.96 16.02
N ILE A 137 -3.25 -12.36 15.59
CA ILE A 137 -3.37 -10.92 15.38
C ILE A 137 -4.66 -10.43 16.03
N LEU A 138 -4.52 -9.44 16.91
CA LEU A 138 -5.64 -8.65 17.38
C LEU A 138 -5.97 -7.59 16.32
N ILE A 139 -7.15 -7.67 15.75
CA ILE A 139 -7.65 -6.71 14.76
C ILE A 139 -8.70 -5.84 15.44
N GLN A 140 -8.30 -4.60 15.72
CA GLN A 140 -9.16 -3.59 16.32
C GLN A 140 -9.78 -2.71 15.23
N HIS A 141 -11.10 -2.68 15.23
CA HIS A 141 -11.88 -1.75 14.44
C HIS A 141 -12.30 -0.54 15.29
N LYS A 142 -11.51 0.55 15.29
CA LYS A 142 -11.77 1.82 16.05
C LYS A 142 -12.37 1.58 17.46
N LYS A 143 -13.48 2.26 17.82
CA LYS A 143 -14.27 2.12 19.07
C LYS A 143 -15.25 0.92 19.04
N MET A 144 -15.15 0.03 18.03
CA MET A 144 -16.09 -1.07 17.80
C MET A 144 -15.54 -2.42 18.29
N LYS A 145 -16.33 -3.49 18.05
CA LYS A 145 -15.97 -4.89 18.33
C LYS A 145 -14.62 -5.23 17.66
N SER A 146 -13.67 -5.68 18.47
CA SER A 146 -12.38 -6.20 18.00
C SER A 146 -12.51 -7.71 17.82
N ILE A 147 -11.74 -8.27 16.88
CA ILE A 147 -11.66 -9.72 16.66
C ILE A 147 -10.23 -10.19 16.83
N VAL A 148 -10.07 -11.46 17.17
CA VAL A 148 -8.77 -12.14 17.15
C VAL A 148 -8.74 -13.02 15.90
N LEU A 149 -7.67 -12.91 15.13
CA LEU A 149 -7.44 -13.72 13.94
C LEU A 149 -6.18 -14.57 14.14
N CYS A 150 -6.31 -15.88 14.01
CA CYS A 150 -5.19 -16.80 13.86
C CYS A 150 -5.05 -17.19 12.39
N VAL A 151 -3.89 -16.95 11.81
CA VAL A 151 -3.52 -17.52 10.52
C VAL A 151 -2.65 -18.74 10.76
N ALA A 152 -3.19 -19.90 10.38
CA ALA A 152 -2.60 -21.18 10.68
C ALA A 152 -2.09 -21.86 9.41
N TYR A 153 -0.97 -22.58 9.51
CA TYR A 153 -0.53 -23.50 8.48
C TYR A 153 0.04 -24.75 9.15
N ARG A 154 -0.62 -25.89 8.96
CA ARG A 154 -0.14 -27.19 9.42
C ARG A 154 0.46 -27.93 8.21
N PRO A 155 1.79 -28.08 8.13
CA PRO A 155 2.43 -28.89 7.09
C PRO A 155 1.92 -30.34 7.09
N PRO A 156 1.94 -31.06 5.95
CA PRO A 156 1.51 -32.46 5.89
C PRO A 156 2.28 -33.41 6.81
N ASP A 157 3.55 -33.10 7.10
CA ASP A 157 4.43 -33.84 8.01
C ASP A 157 4.22 -33.53 9.49
N CYS A 158 3.43 -32.50 9.81
CA CYS A 158 3.10 -32.15 11.19
C CYS A 158 2.08 -33.16 11.75
N PRO A 159 2.30 -33.75 12.94
CA PRO A 159 1.33 -34.68 13.55
C PRO A 159 -0.01 -34.00 13.84
N VAL A 160 -1.09 -34.77 13.90
CA VAL A 160 -2.42 -34.25 14.30
C VAL A 160 -2.50 -33.89 15.78
N SER A 161 -1.61 -34.46 16.61
CA SER A 161 -1.53 -34.13 18.04
C SER A 161 -1.19 -32.66 18.29
N CYS A 162 -0.62 -31.95 17.31
CA CYS A 162 -0.34 -30.51 17.39
C CYS A 162 -1.58 -29.67 17.73
N PHE A 163 -2.79 -30.16 17.44
CA PHE A 163 -4.01 -29.49 17.85
C PHE A 163 -4.15 -29.42 19.36
N VAL A 164 -3.82 -30.51 20.06
CA VAL A 164 -3.83 -30.55 21.53
C VAL A 164 -2.55 -29.91 22.07
N ASP A 165 -1.40 -30.38 21.59
CA ASP A 165 -0.09 -30.05 22.16
C ASP A 165 0.30 -28.57 21.95
N ASP A 166 -0.08 -27.97 20.82
CA ASP A 166 0.39 -26.63 20.45
C ASP A 166 -0.72 -25.58 20.29
N PHE A 167 -1.97 -25.98 20.04
CA PHE A 167 -3.03 -25.04 19.67
C PHE A 167 -4.02 -24.75 20.80
N MET A 168 -4.37 -25.74 21.62
CA MET A 168 -5.34 -25.57 22.72
C MET A 168 -4.90 -24.50 23.72
N ASP A 169 -3.62 -24.45 24.09
CA ASP A 169 -3.08 -23.47 25.03
C ASP A 169 -3.09 -22.05 24.43
N ASN A 170 -2.66 -21.92 23.17
CA ASN A 170 -2.69 -20.65 22.46
C ASN A 170 -4.13 -20.13 22.28
N TYR A 171 -5.07 -21.04 21.98
CA TYR A 171 -6.48 -20.70 21.88
C TYR A 171 -7.07 -20.28 23.22
N SER A 172 -6.72 -20.97 24.30
CA SER A 172 -7.09 -20.61 25.67
C SER A 172 -6.62 -19.22 26.05
N TYR A 173 -5.38 -18.86 25.71
CA TYR A 173 -4.88 -17.48 25.87
C TYR A 173 -5.72 -16.49 25.05
N ALA A 174 -6.06 -16.82 23.80
CA ALA A 174 -6.87 -15.95 22.95
C ALA A 174 -8.30 -15.74 23.52
N LEU A 175 -8.88 -16.74 24.19
CA LEU A 175 -10.18 -16.62 24.86
C LEU A 175 -10.17 -15.58 25.99
N ILE A 176 -9.05 -15.41 26.70
CA ILE A 176 -8.89 -14.39 27.77
C ILE A 176 -9.14 -12.98 27.24
N LEU A 177 -8.88 -12.74 25.94
CA LEU A 177 -9.12 -11.44 25.31
C LEU A 177 -10.61 -11.10 25.16
N LYS A 178 -11.51 -12.07 25.40
CA LYS A 178 -12.97 -11.93 25.33
C LYS A 178 -13.43 -11.31 24.00
N LYS A 179 -12.83 -11.76 22.90
CA LYS A 179 -13.16 -11.36 21.53
C LYS A 179 -13.58 -12.58 20.73
N ASP A 180 -14.37 -12.37 19.68
CA ASP A 180 -14.66 -13.43 18.73
C ASP A 180 -13.38 -13.82 17.98
N ILE A 181 -13.16 -15.11 17.79
CA ILE A 181 -11.95 -15.69 17.22
C ILE A 181 -12.27 -16.22 15.82
N PHE A 182 -11.38 -15.93 14.88
CA PHE A 182 -11.34 -16.55 13.56
C PHE A 182 -10.01 -17.29 13.40
N VAL A 183 -10.06 -18.54 12.96
CA VAL A 183 -8.88 -19.34 12.62
C VAL A 183 -8.96 -19.66 11.14
N VAL A 184 -7.93 -19.25 10.39
CA VAL A 184 -7.97 -19.30 8.93
C VAL A 184 -6.65 -19.84 8.42
N GLY A 185 -6.68 -20.79 7.50
CA GLY A 185 -5.44 -21.46 7.14
C GLY A 185 -5.61 -22.69 6.27
N ASP A 186 -4.48 -23.21 5.83
CA ASP A 186 -4.37 -24.55 5.28
C ASP A 186 -3.89 -25.49 6.39
N LEU A 187 -4.78 -26.37 6.85
CA LEU A 187 -4.48 -27.31 7.93
C LEU A 187 -4.07 -28.69 7.42
N ASN A 188 -4.06 -28.91 6.10
CA ASN A 188 -3.84 -30.21 5.48
C ASN A 188 -4.72 -31.34 6.09
N CYS A 189 -5.93 -31.00 6.55
CA CYS A 189 -6.94 -31.95 7.05
C CYS A 189 -8.09 -32.02 6.05
N ASN A 190 -8.17 -33.11 5.26
CA ASN A 190 -9.15 -33.19 4.19
C ASN A 190 -10.55 -33.51 4.72
N LEU A 191 -11.42 -32.51 4.83
CA LEU A 191 -12.79 -32.67 5.37
C LEU A 191 -13.77 -33.35 4.41
N LEU A 192 -13.37 -33.67 3.18
CA LEU A 192 -14.22 -34.43 2.23
C LEU A 192 -14.12 -35.95 2.40
N LYS A 193 -13.14 -36.43 3.19
CA LYS A 193 -12.93 -37.85 3.47
C LYS A 193 -12.87 -38.04 4.98
N SER A 194 -13.42 -39.14 5.49
CA SER A 194 -13.21 -39.52 6.89
C SER A 194 -11.81 -40.14 7.04
N GLY A 195 -11.12 -39.76 8.10
CA GLY A 195 -9.77 -40.20 8.43
C GLY A 195 -9.21 -39.47 9.65
N PRO A 196 -8.04 -39.86 10.15
CA PRO A 196 -7.47 -39.33 11.38
C PRO A 196 -7.37 -37.80 11.40
N GLU A 197 -7.00 -37.19 10.26
CA GLU A 197 -6.86 -35.73 10.15
C GLU A 197 -8.21 -34.99 10.18
N SER A 198 -9.25 -35.53 9.53
CA SER A 198 -10.59 -34.94 9.56
C SER A 198 -11.22 -35.10 10.94
N ASP A 199 -11.03 -36.25 11.57
CA ASP A 199 -11.63 -36.59 12.84
C ASP A 199 -11.02 -35.73 13.95
N ALA A 200 -9.69 -35.58 13.97
CA ALA A 200 -8.99 -34.70 14.90
C ALA A 200 -9.39 -33.23 14.73
N LEU A 201 -9.58 -32.75 13.50
CA LEU A 201 -10.03 -31.37 13.26
C LEU A 201 -11.49 -31.16 13.70
N ASN A 202 -12.37 -32.14 13.46
CA ASN A 202 -13.76 -32.09 13.91
C ASN A 202 -13.84 -32.12 15.44
N GLU A 203 -13.06 -32.97 16.12
CA GLU A 203 -12.97 -33.03 17.58
C GLU A 203 -12.45 -31.71 18.17
N LEU A 204 -11.42 -31.11 17.57
CA LEU A 204 -10.97 -29.77 17.93
C LEU A 204 -12.08 -28.73 17.78
N CYS A 205 -12.83 -28.78 16.68
CA CYS A 205 -13.94 -27.86 16.44
C CYS A 205 -15.05 -28.02 17.49
N SER A 206 -15.41 -29.26 17.82
CA SER A 206 -16.41 -29.57 18.84
C SER A 206 -15.97 -29.15 20.24
N SER A 207 -14.71 -29.42 20.63
CA SER A 207 -14.18 -29.06 21.95
C SER A 207 -14.07 -27.55 22.17
N LEU A 208 -13.74 -26.79 21.13
CA LEU A 208 -13.55 -25.34 21.20
C LEU A 208 -14.77 -24.51 20.77
N ASN A 209 -15.90 -25.16 20.43
CA ASN A 209 -17.08 -24.53 19.83
C ASN A 209 -16.74 -23.68 18.60
N LEU A 210 -15.83 -24.19 17.76
CA LEU A 210 -15.46 -23.58 16.50
C LEU A 210 -16.32 -24.15 15.37
N PHE A 211 -16.82 -23.25 14.51
CA PHE A 211 -17.64 -23.61 13.37
C PHE A 211 -16.83 -23.44 12.09
N GLN A 212 -16.67 -24.53 11.33
CA GLN A 212 -16.05 -24.49 10.01
C GLN A 212 -17.03 -24.00 8.95
N LEU A 213 -16.66 -22.94 8.22
CA LEU A 213 -17.54 -22.24 7.29
C LEU A 213 -17.48 -22.73 5.84
N ILE A 214 -16.35 -23.31 5.42
CA ILE A 214 -16.14 -23.74 4.03
C ILE A 214 -16.65 -25.17 3.84
N LYS A 215 -17.43 -25.38 2.77
CA LYS A 215 -18.07 -26.66 2.44
C LYS A 215 -17.67 -27.22 1.06
N GLU A 216 -17.04 -26.39 0.23
CA GLU A 216 -16.63 -26.74 -1.12
C GLU A 216 -15.15 -27.11 -1.16
N PRO A 217 -14.70 -27.92 -2.14
CA PRO A 217 -13.29 -28.26 -2.29
C PRO A 217 -12.41 -27.02 -2.52
N THR A 218 -11.26 -26.98 -1.86
CA THR A 218 -10.34 -25.83 -1.87
C THR A 218 -9.06 -26.11 -2.63
N ARG A 219 -8.68 -27.38 -2.81
CA ARG A 219 -7.56 -27.79 -3.65
C ARG A 219 -8.03 -28.85 -4.63
N VAL A 220 -8.00 -28.52 -5.92
CA VAL A 220 -8.46 -29.40 -6.99
C VAL A 220 -7.33 -29.59 -8.00
N THR A 221 -6.87 -30.82 -8.12
CA THR A 221 -5.90 -31.26 -9.12
C THR A 221 -6.60 -32.10 -10.19
N LEU A 222 -5.88 -32.52 -11.23
CA LEU A 222 -6.42 -33.44 -12.24
C LEU A 222 -6.87 -34.78 -11.65
N GLN A 223 -6.33 -35.16 -10.50
CA GLN A 223 -6.45 -36.50 -9.92
C GLN A 223 -7.20 -36.51 -8.58
N SER A 224 -7.35 -35.34 -7.93
CA SER A 224 -7.90 -35.26 -6.58
C SER A 224 -8.64 -33.95 -6.32
N SER A 225 -9.60 -34.00 -5.41
CA SER A 225 -10.33 -32.85 -4.89
C SER A 225 -10.34 -32.96 -3.37
N SER A 226 -9.89 -31.91 -2.67
CA SER A 226 -9.78 -31.89 -1.21
C SER A 226 -10.19 -30.55 -0.63
N LEU A 227 -10.79 -30.58 0.56
CA LEU A 227 -11.11 -29.39 1.35
C LEU A 227 -10.13 -29.37 2.53
N ILE A 228 -9.08 -28.57 2.41
CA ILE A 228 -7.99 -28.46 3.40
C ILE A 228 -7.76 -27.02 3.88
N ASP A 229 -8.28 -26.04 3.14
CA ASP A 229 -8.26 -24.63 3.50
C ASP A 229 -9.54 -24.27 4.26
N VAL A 230 -9.41 -23.78 5.49
CA VAL A 230 -10.52 -23.61 6.44
C VAL A 230 -10.71 -22.16 6.86
N ILE A 231 -11.95 -21.84 7.27
CA ILE A 231 -12.29 -20.63 8.00
C ILE A 231 -13.15 -21.05 9.18
N LEU A 232 -12.51 -21.24 10.34
CA LEU A 232 -13.17 -21.54 11.59
C LEU A 232 -13.54 -20.24 12.30
N THR A 233 -14.70 -20.20 12.96
CA THR A 233 -15.13 -19.06 13.77
C THR A 233 -15.75 -19.51 15.08
N SER A 234 -15.50 -18.76 16.17
CA SER A 234 -16.18 -18.97 17.45
C SER A 234 -17.61 -18.39 17.45
N ASN A 235 -17.98 -17.60 16.43
CA ASN A 235 -19.27 -16.92 16.38
C ASN A 235 -19.78 -16.71 14.96
N THR A 236 -20.68 -17.60 14.54
CA THR A 236 -21.32 -17.57 13.20
C THR A 236 -22.21 -16.34 12.98
N SER A 237 -22.71 -15.68 14.03
CA SER A 237 -23.55 -14.46 13.89
C SER A 237 -22.79 -13.26 13.30
N LEU A 238 -21.46 -13.31 13.32
CA LEU A 238 -20.58 -12.34 12.67
C LEU A 238 -20.36 -12.63 11.19
N VAL A 239 -20.81 -13.77 10.68
CA VAL A 239 -20.62 -14.16 9.28
C VAL A 239 -21.89 -13.86 8.50
N VAL A 240 -21.74 -13.19 7.37
CA VAL A 240 -22.84 -12.91 6.44
C VAL A 240 -22.84 -13.91 5.30
N GLU A 241 -21.66 -14.20 4.80
CA GLU A 241 -21.44 -15.10 3.67
C GLU A 241 -20.03 -15.69 3.79
N SER A 242 -19.84 -16.90 3.31
CA SER A 242 -18.54 -17.53 3.14
C SER A 242 -18.57 -18.43 1.91
N GLY A 243 -17.43 -18.64 1.28
CA GLY A 243 -17.36 -19.44 0.06
C GLY A 243 -15.95 -19.64 -0.46
N VAL A 244 -15.89 -20.32 -1.61
CA VAL A 244 -14.66 -20.60 -2.33
C VAL A 244 -14.68 -19.84 -3.64
N GLU A 245 -13.62 -19.07 -3.87
CA GLU A 245 -13.35 -18.44 -5.14
C GLU A 245 -12.24 -19.20 -5.85
N LYS A 246 -12.55 -19.80 -7.01
CA LYS A 246 -11.53 -20.49 -7.80
C LYS A 246 -10.45 -19.47 -8.19
N THR A 247 -9.18 -19.76 -7.95
CA THR A 247 -8.06 -18.91 -8.39
C THR A 247 -7.05 -19.77 -9.12
N HIS A 248 -6.15 -19.12 -9.87
CA HIS A 248 -5.09 -19.80 -10.64
C HIS A 248 -3.70 -19.33 -10.23
N ILE A 249 -3.61 -18.76 -9.02
CA ILE A 249 -2.35 -18.29 -8.46
C ILE A 249 -1.52 -19.49 -7.99
N SER A 250 -2.18 -20.49 -7.44
CA SER A 250 -1.63 -21.78 -7.01
C SER A 250 -2.64 -22.90 -7.35
N ASP A 251 -2.34 -24.13 -6.95
CA ASP A 251 -3.29 -25.26 -6.98
C ASP A 251 -4.38 -25.18 -5.90
N HIS A 252 -4.38 -24.12 -5.07
CA HIS A 252 -5.41 -23.84 -4.09
C HIS A 252 -6.34 -22.71 -4.57
N PHE A 253 -7.61 -22.86 -4.24
CA PHE A 253 -8.64 -21.85 -4.37
C PHE A 253 -8.65 -20.94 -3.15
N LEU A 254 -9.07 -19.70 -3.37
CA LEU A 254 -9.18 -18.72 -2.30
C LEU A 254 -10.45 -19.01 -1.51
N VAL A 255 -10.35 -19.03 -0.18
CA VAL A 255 -11.52 -19.09 0.69
C VAL A 255 -11.80 -17.71 1.27
N TYR A 256 -13.08 -17.34 1.39
CA TYR A 256 -13.45 -16.02 1.91
C TYR A 256 -14.62 -16.07 2.89
N SER A 257 -14.72 -15.02 3.70
CA SER A 257 -15.87 -14.72 4.55
C SER A 257 -16.14 -13.21 4.58
N ILE A 258 -17.42 -12.83 4.49
CA ILE A 258 -17.91 -11.47 4.63
C ILE A 258 -18.42 -11.29 6.06
N LEU A 259 -17.85 -10.33 6.78
CA LEU A 259 -18.13 -10.14 8.20
C LEU A 259 -19.20 -9.09 8.45
N LYS A 260 -20.12 -9.33 9.39
CA LYS A 260 -21.16 -8.41 9.87
C LYS A 260 -20.57 -7.33 10.79
N LEU A 261 -19.58 -6.61 10.28
CA LEU A 261 -18.90 -5.50 10.95
C LEU A 261 -19.06 -4.25 10.09
N LYS A 262 -19.10 -3.06 10.71
CA LYS A 262 -19.20 -1.79 9.95
C LYS A 262 -17.80 -1.36 9.53
N LEU A 263 -17.49 -1.21 8.24
CA LEU A 263 -16.21 -0.61 7.83
C LEU A 263 -16.15 0.90 8.16
N PRO A 264 -14.97 1.46 8.49
CA PRO A 264 -14.86 2.90 8.65
C PRO A 264 -14.92 3.55 7.26
N LYS A 265 -15.61 4.68 7.15
CA LYS A 265 -15.53 5.49 5.92
C LYS A 265 -14.07 5.90 5.70
N LYS A 266 -13.51 5.59 4.53
CA LYS A 266 -12.19 6.07 4.14
C LYS A 266 -12.27 7.59 4.03
N LEU A 267 -11.53 8.31 4.88
CA LEU A 267 -11.47 9.76 4.78
C LEU A 267 -10.74 10.12 3.49
N PRO A 268 -11.14 11.19 2.78
CA PRO A 268 -10.38 11.68 1.64
C PRO A 268 -8.98 12.10 2.08
N ASP A 269 -7.96 11.76 1.30
CA ASP A 269 -6.63 12.33 1.50
C ASP A 269 -6.61 13.76 0.94
N TYR A 270 -6.07 14.69 1.72
CA TYR A 270 -5.95 16.10 1.38
C TYR A 270 -4.49 16.52 1.33
N MET A 271 -4.15 17.44 0.44
CA MET A 271 -2.83 18.07 0.36
C MET A 271 -3.00 19.59 0.35
N VAL A 272 -2.15 20.28 1.10
CA VAL A 272 -2.07 21.74 1.10
C VAL A 272 -1.13 22.17 -0.04
N ILE A 273 -1.63 22.98 -0.97
CA ILE A 273 -0.86 23.51 -2.10
C ILE A 273 -1.11 25.01 -2.27
N ARG A 274 -0.17 25.73 -2.89
CA ARG A 274 -0.43 27.08 -3.42
C ARG A 274 -1.11 26.98 -4.80
N SER A 275 -2.22 27.69 -5.00
CA SER A 275 -3.03 27.60 -6.21
C SER A 275 -2.61 28.60 -7.27
N PHE A 276 -1.94 28.13 -8.33
CA PHE A 276 -1.54 28.95 -9.49
C PHE A 276 -2.66 29.17 -10.53
N LYS A 277 -3.91 28.78 -10.22
CA LYS A 277 -5.01 28.75 -11.21
C LYS A 277 -5.27 30.12 -11.85
N ASN A 278 -5.13 31.19 -11.06
CA ASN A 278 -5.39 32.57 -11.49
C ASN A 278 -4.11 33.43 -11.36
N TYR A 279 -2.93 32.82 -11.38
CA TYR A 279 -1.67 33.55 -11.22
C TYR A 279 -1.34 34.35 -12.49
N SER A 280 -1.25 35.67 -12.37
CA SER A 280 -0.66 36.56 -13.39
C SER A 280 0.71 37.02 -12.89
N SER A 281 1.74 36.83 -13.72
CA SER A 281 3.08 37.30 -13.37
C SER A 281 3.13 38.83 -13.33
N GLU A 282 2.41 39.51 -14.21
CA GLU A 282 2.40 40.96 -14.35
C GLU A 282 1.71 41.60 -13.15
N ALA A 283 0.52 41.13 -12.79
CA ALA A 283 -0.20 41.65 -11.61
C ALA A 283 0.58 41.41 -10.31
N PHE A 284 1.21 40.25 -10.16
CA PHE A 284 2.06 39.95 -9.00
C PHE A 284 3.26 40.90 -8.89
N LYS A 285 3.92 41.19 -10.02
CA LYS A 285 5.05 42.12 -10.07
C LYS A 285 4.64 43.55 -9.74
N ASN A 286 3.51 44.01 -10.29
CA ASN A 286 2.98 45.35 -10.01
C ASN A 286 2.68 45.54 -8.52
N ASP A 287 2.06 44.55 -7.86
CA ASP A 287 1.76 44.63 -6.43
C ASP A 287 3.02 44.60 -5.57
N LEU A 288 4.07 43.86 -5.98
CA LEU A 288 5.37 43.87 -5.28
C LEU A 288 6.13 45.19 -5.44
N GLU A 289 5.99 45.87 -6.57
CA GLU A 289 6.59 47.16 -6.84
C GLU A 289 5.98 48.28 -5.98
N GLN A 290 4.67 48.18 -5.69
CA GLN A 290 3.96 49.12 -4.83
C GLN A 290 4.25 48.96 -3.34
N LEU A 291 4.94 47.88 -2.93
CA LEU A 291 5.28 47.66 -1.54
C LEU A 291 6.42 48.55 -1.08
N ILE A 292 6.23 49.22 0.05
CA ILE A 292 7.30 49.88 0.78
C ILE A 292 8.05 48.82 1.60
N TRP A 293 9.17 48.35 1.05
CA TRP A 293 10.02 47.37 1.70
C TRP A 293 10.87 47.96 2.83
N GLN A 294 11.34 49.20 2.67
CA GLN A 294 12.24 49.87 3.60
C GLN A 294 11.46 50.54 4.75
N GLU A 295 11.29 49.80 5.83
CA GLU A 295 11.10 50.35 7.17
C GLU A 295 12.15 49.67 8.04
N ASN A 296 13.35 50.23 8.05
CA ASN A 296 14.48 49.69 8.80
C ASN A 296 14.77 50.60 10.00
N PRO A 297 14.02 50.52 11.11
CA PRO A 297 14.47 51.13 12.35
C PRO A 297 15.85 50.58 12.70
N ILE A 298 16.75 51.46 13.14
CA ILE A 298 18.14 51.11 13.44
C ILE A 298 18.22 50.03 14.55
N ASP A 299 17.19 49.95 15.40
CA ASP A 299 17.17 49.09 16.60
C ASP A 299 16.50 47.71 16.41
N GLN A 300 16.12 47.32 15.19
CA GLN A 300 15.53 46.00 14.95
C GLN A 300 16.59 44.93 14.69
N GLY A 301 16.57 43.86 15.50
CA GLY A 301 17.42 42.68 15.31
C GLY A 301 17.06 41.87 14.06
N VAL A 302 17.99 41.01 13.65
CA VAL A 302 17.94 40.23 12.40
C VAL A 302 16.65 39.39 12.21
N ASP A 303 16.15 38.73 13.25
CA ASP A 303 14.90 37.93 13.17
C ASP A 303 13.66 38.82 12.91
N GLN A 304 13.56 39.98 13.58
CA GLN A 304 12.45 40.92 13.40
C GLN A 304 12.39 41.46 11.96
N ARG A 305 13.56 41.74 11.36
CA ARG A 305 13.66 42.20 9.96
C ARG A 305 13.20 41.12 8.99
N LEU A 306 13.58 39.87 9.23
CA LEU A 306 13.12 38.74 8.42
C LEU A 306 11.61 38.52 8.55
N ASP A 307 11.06 38.64 9.75
CA ASP A 307 9.62 38.48 9.98
C ASP A 307 8.81 39.57 9.27
N ASN A 308 9.26 40.83 9.32
CA ASN A 308 8.61 41.92 8.59
C ASN A 308 8.65 41.68 7.07
N PHE A 309 9.80 41.27 6.54
CA PHE A 309 9.92 40.88 5.12
C PHE A 309 8.94 39.75 4.77
N ASN A 310 8.93 38.67 5.55
CA ASN A 310 8.07 37.52 5.29
C ASN A 310 6.59 37.91 5.35
N GLN A 311 6.18 38.74 6.31
CA GLN A 311 4.79 39.21 6.41
C GLN A 311 4.37 40.00 5.17
N LYS A 312 5.19 40.96 4.71
CA LYS A 312 4.91 41.76 3.50
C LYS A 312 4.88 40.89 2.25
N PHE A 313 5.89 40.05 2.06
CA PHE A 313 6.00 39.18 0.89
C PHE A 313 4.89 38.13 0.83
N LEU A 314 4.63 37.41 1.93
CA LEU A 314 3.61 36.36 1.98
C LEU A 314 2.21 36.94 1.83
N ARG A 315 1.94 38.16 2.31
CA ARG A 315 0.66 38.84 2.09
C ARG A 315 0.37 39.01 0.61
N VAL A 316 1.31 39.55 -0.17
CA VAL A 316 1.12 39.70 -1.63
C VAL A 316 1.07 38.33 -2.31
N LEU A 317 1.93 37.39 -1.90
CA LEU A 317 1.91 36.05 -2.45
C LEU A 317 0.59 35.31 -2.21
N ASP A 318 -0.04 35.48 -1.06
CA ASP A 318 -1.32 34.85 -0.72
C ASP A 318 -2.49 35.41 -1.54
N MET A 319 -2.42 36.68 -1.97
CA MET A 319 -3.42 37.26 -2.89
C MET A 319 -3.35 36.61 -4.28
N HIS A 320 -2.13 36.41 -4.80
CA HIS A 320 -1.92 35.90 -6.17
C HIS A 320 -1.88 34.37 -6.27
N VAL A 321 -1.40 33.70 -5.24
CA VAL A 321 -1.22 32.25 -5.20
C VAL A 321 -1.66 31.68 -3.85
N PRO A 322 -2.96 31.78 -3.50
CA PRO A 322 -3.48 31.42 -2.18
C PRO A 322 -3.26 29.94 -1.86
N ILE A 323 -3.05 29.67 -0.57
CA ILE A 323 -3.00 28.30 -0.05
C ILE A 323 -4.40 27.69 -0.16
N LYS A 324 -4.49 26.50 -0.76
CA LYS A 324 -5.72 25.71 -0.88
C LYS A 324 -5.47 24.27 -0.44
N THR A 325 -6.44 23.74 0.29
CA THR A 325 -6.51 22.32 0.62
C THR A 325 -7.21 21.59 -0.53
N VAL A 326 -6.47 20.75 -1.24
CA VAL A 326 -6.99 20.01 -2.40
C VAL A 326 -7.11 18.54 -2.05
N LYS A 327 -8.28 17.97 -2.37
CA LYS A 327 -8.51 16.52 -2.26
C LYS A 327 -7.67 15.79 -3.30
N ILE A 328 -6.84 14.85 -2.85
CA ILE A 328 -6.03 14.00 -3.71
C ILE A 328 -6.98 13.04 -4.45
N LYS A 329 -7.11 13.23 -5.76
CA LYS A 329 -7.75 12.25 -6.63
C LYS A 329 -6.68 11.23 -7.05
N ARG A 330 -6.97 9.93 -6.89
CA ARG A 330 -6.14 8.86 -7.48
C ARG A 330 -6.04 9.12 -8.98
N ARG A 331 -4.85 9.50 -9.46
CA ARG A 331 -4.61 9.62 -10.89
C ARG A 331 -4.47 8.22 -11.46
N LEU A 332 -5.19 7.96 -12.55
CA LEU A 332 -4.93 6.81 -13.40
C LEU A 332 -3.46 6.83 -13.82
N CYS A 333 -2.88 5.64 -13.94
CA CYS A 333 -1.50 5.50 -14.36
C CYS A 333 -1.29 6.22 -15.72
N PRO A 334 -0.40 7.22 -15.81
CA PRO A 334 -0.39 8.17 -16.92
C PRO A 334 0.02 7.56 -18.27
N PHE A 335 0.59 6.35 -18.26
CA PHE A 335 0.99 5.60 -19.46
C PHE A 335 0.08 4.40 -19.74
N VAL A 336 -1.04 4.25 -19.03
CA VAL A 336 -2.07 3.27 -19.41
C VAL A 336 -3.11 3.94 -20.29
N ASP A 337 -3.06 3.62 -21.59
CA ASP A 337 -3.98 4.12 -22.60
C ASP A 337 -5.27 3.26 -22.69
N GLN A 338 -6.22 3.71 -23.53
CA GLN A 338 -7.48 2.99 -23.74
C GLN A 338 -7.29 1.62 -24.39
N GLU A 339 -6.21 1.42 -25.16
CA GLU A 339 -5.90 0.16 -25.84
C GLU A 339 -5.49 -0.91 -24.82
N ILE A 340 -4.58 -0.56 -23.89
CA ILE A 340 -4.17 -1.42 -22.77
C ILE A 340 -5.38 -1.77 -21.90
N VAL A 341 -6.28 -0.81 -21.67
CA VAL A 341 -7.54 -1.04 -20.96
C VAL A 341 -8.43 -2.04 -21.71
N GLN A 342 -8.59 -1.92 -23.02
CA GLN A 342 -9.37 -2.89 -23.79
C GLN A 342 -8.74 -4.29 -23.77
N LEU A 343 -7.40 -4.36 -23.85
CA LEU A 343 -6.67 -5.62 -23.74
C LEU A 343 -6.85 -6.27 -22.36
N MET A 344 -6.86 -5.51 -21.28
CA MET A 344 -7.15 -6.02 -19.93
C MET A 344 -8.56 -6.60 -19.81
N LYS A 345 -9.57 -5.92 -20.38
CA LYS A 345 -10.93 -6.47 -20.47
C LYS A 345 -10.96 -7.78 -21.23
N LYS A 346 -10.29 -7.83 -22.39
CA LYS A 346 -10.17 -9.04 -23.21
C LYS A 346 -9.48 -10.16 -22.44
N ARG A 347 -8.38 -9.87 -21.74
CA ARG A 347 -7.67 -10.82 -20.87
C ARG A 347 -8.59 -11.36 -19.79
N ASN A 348 -9.33 -10.50 -19.09
CA ASN A 348 -10.24 -10.94 -18.02
C ASN A 348 -11.37 -11.81 -18.57
N ALA A 349 -11.92 -11.50 -19.75
CA ALA A 349 -12.90 -12.34 -20.42
C ALA A 349 -12.32 -13.70 -20.86
N LEU A 350 -11.13 -13.72 -21.46
CA LEU A 350 -10.43 -14.94 -21.83
C LEU A 350 -10.06 -15.79 -20.62
N HIS A 351 -9.69 -15.14 -19.51
CA HIS A 351 -9.42 -15.83 -18.25
C HIS A 351 -10.70 -16.48 -17.73
N LYS A 352 -11.82 -15.75 -17.70
CA LYS A 352 -13.12 -16.31 -17.31
C LYS A 352 -13.51 -17.49 -18.21
N LEU A 353 -13.30 -17.39 -19.52
CA LEU A 353 -13.58 -18.47 -20.46
C LEU A 353 -12.70 -19.69 -20.21
N ALA A 354 -11.38 -19.51 -20.12
CA ALA A 354 -10.43 -20.60 -19.86
C ALA A 354 -10.72 -21.33 -18.54
N ARG A 355 -11.26 -20.60 -17.55
CA ARG A 355 -11.73 -21.14 -16.27
C ARG A 355 -13.01 -21.96 -16.37
N GLN A 356 -13.86 -21.66 -17.34
CA GLN A 356 -15.12 -22.37 -17.58
C GLN A 356 -14.90 -23.59 -18.45
N THR A 357 -14.10 -23.46 -19.52
CA THR A 357 -13.90 -24.51 -20.52
C THR A 357 -12.82 -25.51 -20.12
N LEU A 358 -11.85 -25.11 -19.30
CA LEU A 358 -10.67 -25.90 -18.91
C LEU A 358 -9.83 -26.41 -20.11
N GLN A 359 -10.03 -25.86 -21.30
CA GLN A 359 -9.31 -26.28 -22.51
C GLN A 359 -7.94 -25.61 -22.60
N ALA A 360 -6.91 -26.38 -22.97
CA ALA A 360 -5.55 -25.87 -23.14
C ALA A 360 -5.46 -24.68 -24.11
N LEU A 361 -6.27 -24.71 -25.18
CA LEU A 361 -6.33 -23.65 -26.19
C LEU A 361 -6.79 -22.30 -25.60
N ASP A 362 -7.76 -22.31 -24.68
CA ASP A 362 -8.24 -21.07 -24.06
C ASP A 362 -7.24 -20.51 -23.04
N TRP A 363 -6.49 -21.39 -22.37
CA TRP A 363 -5.34 -21.00 -21.55
C TRP A 363 -4.22 -20.38 -22.39
N ASP A 364 -3.95 -20.91 -23.60
CA ASP A 364 -2.98 -20.33 -24.53
C ASP A 364 -3.42 -18.96 -25.03
N ARG A 365 -4.71 -18.79 -25.34
CA ARG A 365 -5.28 -17.48 -25.70
C ARG A 365 -5.14 -16.48 -24.56
N TYR A 366 -5.44 -16.89 -23.32
CA TYR A 366 -5.22 -16.06 -22.13
C TYR A 366 -3.74 -15.67 -21.95
N ARG A 367 -2.82 -16.65 -22.03
CA ARG A 367 -1.36 -16.42 -21.90
C ARG A 367 -0.85 -15.44 -22.97
N SER A 368 -1.28 -15.63 -24.21
CA SER A 368 -0.95 -14.75 -25.33
C SER A 368 -1.43 -13.31 -25.07
N CYS A 369 -2.68 -13.13 -24.64
CA CYS A 369 -3.23 -11.82 -24.31
C CYS A 369 -2.52 -11.16 -23.12
N ARG A 370 -2.18 -11.92 -22.07
CA ARG A 370 -1.38 -11.44 -20.92
C ARG A 370 0.00 -10.95 -21.37
N ASN A 371 0.69 -11.71 -22.21
CA ASN A 371 2.00 -11.32 -22.74
C ASN A 371 1.93 -10.09 -23.64
N GLN A 372 0.85 -9.96 -24.43
CA GLN A 372 0.60 -8.77 -25.24
C GLN A 372 0.41 -7.51 -24.37
N ILE A 373 -0.35 -7.60 -23.28
CA ILE A 373 -0.50 -6.49 -22.31
C ILE A 373 0.87 -6.13 -21.74
N LYS A 374 1.67 -7.11 -21.30
CA LYS A 374 3.01 -6.87 -20.74
C LYS A 374 3.93 -6.15 -21.73
N ARG A 375 3.88 -6.50 -23.01
CA ARG A 375 4.66 -5.83 -24.07
C ARG A 375 4.19 -4.40 -24.28
N LYS A 376 2.89 -4.20 -24.51
CA LYS A 376 2.28 -2.89 -24.74
C LYS A 376 2.48 -1.95 -23.54
N TRP A 377 2.36 -2.48 -22.34
CA TRP A 377 2.66 -1.76 -21.11
C TRP A 377 4.06 -1.18 -21.10
N ARG A 378 5.08 -2.03 -21.27
CA ARG A 378 6.48 -1.61 -21.29
C ARG A 378 6.76 -0.62 -22.40
N GLU A 379 6.09 -0.78 -23.53
CA GLU A 379 6.19 0.15 -24.65
C GLU A 379 5.59 1.52 -24.30
N SER A 380 4.39 1.58 -23.71
CA SER A 380 3.76 2.84 -23.30
C SER A 380 4.50 3.52 -22.15
N GLU A 381 5.04 2.74 -21.21
CA GLU A 381 5.94 3.23 -20.16
C GLU A 381 7.21 3.84 -20.76
N ARG A 382 7.88 3.13 -21.67
CA ARG A 382 9.06 3.64 -22.39
C ARG A 382 8.74 4.89 -23.20
N LYS A 383 7.62 4.92 -23.92
CA LYS A 383 7.15 6.09 -24.69
C LYS A 383 6.89 7.28 -23.79
N PHE A 384 6.26 7.06 -22.63
CA PHE A 384 6.01 8.12 -21.65
C PHE A 384 7.30 8.68 -21.06
N VAL A 385 8.23 7.82 -20.67
CA VAL A 385 9.56 8.22 -20.18
C VAL A 385 10.34 8.94 -21.27
N TYR A 386 10.37 8.39 -22.49
CA TYR A 386 11.07 8.97 -23.64
C TYR A 386 10.50 10.34 -24.02
N LYS A 387 9.17 10.48 -24.11
CA LYS A 387 8.52 11.77 -24.34
C LYS A 387 8.88 12.79 -23.26
N ARG A 388 8.94 12.35 -22.00
CA ARG A 388 9.30 13.21 -20.87
C ARG A 388 10.78 13.61 -20.85
N ILE A 389 11.67 12.79 -21.40
CA ILE A 389 13.09 13.07 -21.60
C ILE A 389 13.31 13.98 -22.82
N ASN A 390 12.55 13.77 -23.90
CA ASN A 390 12.72 14.46 -25.18
C ASN A 390 11.80 15.68 -25.38
N ASP A 391 10.90 15.99 -24.46
CA ASP A 391 10.17 17.25 -24.43
C ASP A 391 11.19 18.39 -24.18
N LYS A 392 11.88 18.80 -25.23
CA LYS A 392 12.90 19.87 -25.25
C LYS A 392 12.35 21.26 -24.89
N ASN A 393 11.02 21.41 -24.82
CA ASN A 393 10.34 22.60 -24.30
C ASN A 393 10.01 22.53 -22.80
N SER A 394 10.20 21.37 -22.16
CA SER A 394 10.23 21.25 -20.71
C SER A 394 11.68 21.08 -20.31
N ASN A 395 12.40 22.21 -20.25
CA ASN A 395 13.67 22.39 -19.56
C ASN A 395 13.92 21.24 -18.57
N ASN A 396 15.00 20.47 -18.76
CA ASN A 396 15.37 19.33 -17.89
C ASN A 396 15.36 19.71 -16.39
N ASN A 397 15.35 21.00 -16.04
CA ASN A 397 15.10 21.54 -14.71
C ASN A 397 13.66 21.46 -14.15
N SER A 398 12.63 21.01 -14.87
CA SER A 398 11.23 21.14 -14.41
C SER A 398 10.89 20.28 -13.18
N LEU A 399 11.62 19.18 -12.96
CA LEU A 399 11.45 18.29 -11.81
C LEU A 399 11.99 18.87 -10.50
N TRP A 400 12.99 19.75 -10.57
CA TRP A 400 13.66 20.39 -9.44
C TRP A 400 13.20 21.85 -9.25
N LYS A 401 12.59 22.47 -10.27
CA LYS A 401 12.00 23.83 -10.23
C LYS A 401 10.65 23.91 -9.50
N THR A 402 10.09 22.80 -9.03
CA THR A 402 8.68 22.75 -8.58
C THR A 402 8.45 22.19 -7.18
N SER A 403 9.48 21.73 -6.46
CA SER A 403 9.32 21.37 -5.04
C SER A 403 9.59 22.62 -4.22
N PRO A 404 8.55 23.29 -3.69
CA PRO A 404 8.77 24.45 -2.86
C PRO A 404 9.39 24.03 -1.51
N GLY A 405 10.00 24.99 -0.81
CA GLY A 405 10.49 24.77 0.56
C GLY A 405 9.36 24.57 1.57
N PRO A 406 9.68 24.60 2.87
CA PRO A 406 8.68 24.54 3.95
C PRO A 406 7.59 25.61 3.80
N ASP A 407 7.96 26.75 3.23
CA ASP A 407 7.13 27.92 2.92
C ASP A 407 6.12 27.72 1.76
N LYS A 408 6.22 26.57 1.05
CA LYS A 408 5.43 26.24 -0.13
C LYS A 408 5.54 27.28 -1.28
N VAL A 409 6.59 28.11 -1.29
CA VAL A 409 6.90 29.09 -2.33
C VAL A 409 7.67 28.44 -3.50
N SER A 410 7.16 28.59 -4.73
CA SER A 410 7.78 27.96 -5.90
C SER A 410 8.94 28.79 -6.46
N VAL A 411 9.93 28.13 -7.06
CA VAL A 411 11.07 28.78 -7.77
C VAL A 411 10.60 29.79 -8.82
N LYS A 412 9.43 29.56 -9.42
CA LYS A 412 8.85 30.50 -10.40
C LYS A 412 8.50 31.84 -9.76
N VAL A 413 7.77 31.82 -8.64
CA VAL A 413 7.38 33.03 -7.89
C VAL A 413 8.61 33.81 -7.48
N ILE A 414 9.65 33.10 -7.03
CA ILE A 414 10.89 33.71 -6.54
C ILE A 414 11.61 34.44 -7.67
N LYS A 415 11.66 33.85 -8.87
CA LYS A 415 12.25 34.49 -10.03
C LYS A 415 11.47 35.73 -10.46
N ASP A 416 10.14 35.66 -10.41
CA ASP A 416 9.28 36.80 -10.74
C ASP A 416 9.43 37.93 -9.71
N ALA A 417 9.61 37.59 -8.44
CA ALA A 417 9.77 38.53 -7.33
C ALA A 417 11.20 39.08 -7.19
N LEU A 418 12.21 38.38 -7.73
CA LEU A 418 13.64 38.64 -7.46
C LEU A 418 14.04 40.12 -7.60
N PRO A 419 13.64 40.85 -8.67
CA PRO A 419 14.01 42.27 -8.83
C PRO A 419 13.56 43.16 -7.66
N TYR A 420 12.44 42.82 -7.02
CA TYR A 420 11.81 43.60 -5.96
C TYR A 420 12.28 43.20 -4.56
N ILE A 421 12.56 41.91 -4.36
CA ILE A 421 12.96 41.37 -3.05
C ILE A 421 14.48 41.36 -2.83
N LEU A 422 15.29 41.55 -3.89
CA LEU A 422 16.76 41.44 -3.79
C LEU A 422 17.35 42.43 -2.80
N GLN A 423 16.93 43.70 -2.86
CA GLN A 423 17.46 44.74 -1.97
C GLN A 423 17.09 44.48 -0.49
N PRO A 424 15.81 44.25 -0.13
CA PRO A 424 15.44 43.93 1.25
C PRO A 424 16.15 42.69 1.81
N LEU A 425 16.31 41.67 0.97
CA LEU A 425 17.02 40.45 1.37
C LEU A 425 18.51 40.69 1.59
N THR A 426 19.13 41.51 0.75
CA THR A 426 20.54 41.93 0.90
C THR A 426 20.72 42.70 2.20
N ASP A 427 19.79 43.59 2.56
CA ASP A 427 19.83 44.33 3.82
C ASP A 427 19.76 43.39 5.04
N ILE A 428 18.89 42.37 5.01
CA ILE A 428 18.80 41.37 6.09
C ILE A 428 20.09 40.55 6.19
N VAL A 429 20.68 40.14 5.06
CA VAL A 429 21.96 39.41 5.04
C VAL A 429 23.09 40.28 5.60
N ASN A 430 23.17 41.54 5.20
CA ASN A 430 24.16 42.49 5.73
C ASN A 430 23.95 42.73 7.23
N CYS A 431 22.71 42.78 7.71
CA CYS A 431 22.40 42.83 9.14
C CYS A 431 22.90 41.59 9.87
N SER A 432 22.66 40.40 9.30
CA SER A 432 23.10 39.12 9.83
C SER A 432 24.63 39.04 9.94
N LEU A 433 25.35 39.55 8.94
CA LEU A 433 26.81 39.63 8.95
C LEU A 433 27.33 40.62 10.00
N ARG A 434 26.70 41.80 10.16
CA ARG A 434 27.09 42.80 11.17
C ARG A 434 26.86 42.32 12.60
N GLU A 435 25.71 41.70 12.86
CA GLU A 435 25.35 41.20 14.19
C GLU A 435 25.98 39.85 14.52
N SER A 436 26.61 39.17 13.55
CA SER A 436 27.06 37.77 13.67
C SER A 436 25.94 36.81 14.11
N LEU A 437 24.70 37.13 13.76
CA LEU A 437 23.50 36.37 14.11
C LEU A 437 22.76 35.96 12.84
N PHE A 438 22.53 34.66 12.66
CA PHE A 438 21.65 34.15 11.60
C PHE A 438 20.20 34.09 12.06
N PRO A 439 19.23 34.48 11.20
CA PRO A 439 17.82 34.32 11.54
C PRO A 439 17.48 32.88 11.91
N SER A 440 16.71 32.71 12.96
CA SER A 440 16.30 31.42 13.50
C SER A 440 15.54 30.59 12.46
N ALA A 441 14.68 31.24 11.67
CA ALA A 441 13.93 30.60 10.58
C ALA A 441 14.85 30.05 9.47
N TRP A 442 16.05 30.61 9.27
CA TRP A 442 16.99 30.13 8.25
C TRP A 442 17.82 28.92 8.69
N LYS A 443 17.74 28.53 9.98
CA LYS A 443 18.39 27.33 10.53
C LYS A 443 17.56 26.06 10.33
N LEU A 444 16.33 26.18 9.82
CA LEU A 444 15.41 25.07 9.61
C LEU A 444 15.49 24.51 8.18
N SER A 445 15.42 23.18 8.04
CA SER A 445 15.34 22.50 6.74
C SER A 445 14.37 21.32 6.76
N GLU A 446 13.55 21.18 5.72
CA GLU A 446 12.73 19.98 5.49
C GLU A 446 13.60 18.92 4.79
N VAL A 447 14.00 17.88 5.54
CA VAL A 447 14.79 16.78 5.01
C VAL A 447 13.84 15.69 4.53
N ILE A 448 13.73 15.53 3.21
CA ILE A 448 13.01 14.42 2.61
C ILE A 448 14.06 13.37 2.18
N PRO A 449 14.17 12.22 2.86
CA PRO A 449 15.10 11.19 2.46
C PRO A 449 14.72 10.65 1.07
N LEU A 450 15.64 10.82 0.11
CA LEU A 450 15.53 10.24 -1.23
C LEU A 450 16.34 8.95 -1.26
N LEU A 451 15.67 7.82 -1.53
CA LEU A 451 16.35 6.56 -1.78
C LEU A 451 17.12 6.68 -3.10
N LYS A 452 18.46 6.64 -3.06
CA LYS A 452 19.29 6.58 -4.28
C LYS A 452 19.02 5.26 -5.00
N GLU A 453 18.86 5.30 -6.32
CA GLU A 453 18.94 4.09 -7.15
C GLU A 453 20.40 3.63 -7.22
N GLY A 454 20.61 2.33 -6.99
CA GLY A 454 21.90 1.67 -6.84
C GLY A 454 21.75 0.50 -5.86
N ASP A 455 22.44 -0.61 -6.11
CA ASP A 455 22.47 -1.75 -5.18
C ASP A 455 23.08 -1.29 -3.85
N HIS A 456 22.24 -1.19 -2.82
CA HIS A 456 22.69 -1.03 -1.43
C HIS A 456 22.97 -2.39 -0.79
N GLU A 457 23.33 -3.40 -1.59
CA GLU A 457 23.85 -4.70 -1.17
C GLU A 457 25.37 -4.77 -1.35
N ILE A 458 26.10 -3.86 -0.71
CA ILE A 458 27.47 -4.17 -0.26
C ILE A 458 27.65 -3.53 1.12
N ALA A 459 27.23 -4.26 2.15
CA ALA A 459 27.80 -4.25 3.49
C ALA A 459 27.35 -5.54 4.21
#